data_AF-A0A2E4XKS8-F1
#
_entry.id   AF-A0A2E4XKS8-F1
#
_cell.length_a   1.000
_cell.length_b   1.000
_cell.length_c   1.000
_cell.angle_alpha   90.00
_cell.angle_beta   90.00
_cell.angle_gamma   90.00
#
_symmetry.space_group_name_H-M   'P 1'
#
loop_
_entity.id
_entity.type
_entity.pdbx_description
1 polymer ?
#
loop_
_entity_poly.entity_id
_entity_poly.type
_entity_poly.pdbx_seq_one_letter_code
_entity_poly.pdbx_strand_id
1 'polypeptide(L)'
;MDFALLVSAFGFGIRHGFDWDHIAAISDIATSEKNQRKAFSLATAYAFGHAAVVVGLGIGIILADFTIPDSVDTTMMYLIGGSLIVLGVWVLVSVVVQGENFRLRSRWMIIRDGAFRGLQRVRTSSKGRTISIEHEHAHLHQQNMEVHDHTHENNLPLEIDVNSSHQHSHRHEIHIESSAMENSTARGVGILHGIGLETPTQIAIFVATTQASGKLGGLLILSAWVVGLLIANSSIAIVSVSTSNWLQQHVNVYRYIAAGIGLLSLIVGILVCIEQDSLLPVF
;
A
#
# COMPACT_ATOMS: atom_id res chain seq x y z
N MET A 1 -9.59 -9.50 35.42
CA MET A 1 -9.30 -9.59 33.98
C MET A 1 -8.37 -10.75 33.78
N ASP A 2 -8.79 -11.72 32.98
CA ASP A 2 -8.09 -12.99 32.86
C ASP A 2 -6.84 -12.83 32.00
N PHE A 3 -5.72 -13.37 32.47
CA PHE A 3 -4.46 -13.37 31.72
C PHE A 3 -4.62 -13.98 30.32
N ALA A 4 -5.48 -15.00 30.21
CA ALA A 4 -5.82 -15.64 28.93
C ALA A 4 -6.42 -14.64 27.92
N LEU A 5 -7.26 -13.69 28.34
CA LEU A 5 -7.85 -12.69 27.45
C LEU A 5 -6.79 -11.74 26.88
N LEU A 6 -5.79 -11.35 27.69
CA LEU A 6 -4.68 -10.51 27.22
C LEU A 6 -3.79 -11.26 26.23
N VAL A 7 -3.51 -12.54 26.48
CA VAL A 7 -2.73 -13.38 25.55
C VAL A 7 -3.50 -13.58 24.24
N SER A 8 -4.80 -13.84 24.30
CA SER A 8 -5.65 -13.95 23.11
C SER A 8 -5.68 -12.63 22.34
N ALA A 9 -5.89 -11.49 23.01
CA ALA A 9 -5.89 -10.17 22.38
C ALA A 9 -4.56 -9.86 21.68
N PHE A 10 -3.44 -10.18 22.33
CA PHE A 10 -2.12 -10.09 21.74
C PHE A 10 -1.98 -10.99 20.50
N GLY A 11 -2.44 -12.25 20.58
CA GLY A 11 -2.44 -13.19 19.47
C GLY A 11 -3.31 -12.72 18.29
N PHE A 12 -4.46 -12.13 18.57
CA PHE A 12 -5.31 -11.49 17.55
C PHE A 12 -4.64 -10.29 16.92
N GLY A 13 -3.91 -9.47 17.70
CA GLY A 13 -3.09 -8.40 17.16
C GLY A 13 -2.01 -8.90 16.22
N ILE A 14 -1.32 -10.00 16.59
CA ILE A 14 -0.35 -10.66 15.72
C ILE A 14 -1.02 -11.16 14.44
N ARG A 15 -2.15 -11.89 14.57
CA ARG A 15 -2.90 -12.42 13.43
C ARG A 15 -3.27 -11.30 12.46
N HIS A 16 -3.84 -10.20 12.99
CA HIS A 16 -4.20 -9.03 12.21
C HIS A 16 -2.98 -8.45 11.49
N GLY A 17 -1.85 -8.27 12.18
CA GLY A 17 -0.63 -7.75 11.55
C GLY A 17 -0.07 -8.66 10.45
N PHE A 18 -0.35 -9.97 10.47
CA PHE A 18 -0.01 -10.92 9.41
C PHE A 18 -1.06 -11.01 8.29
N ASP A 19 -2.10 -10.19 8.33
CA ASP A 19 -3.09 -10.17 7.26
C ASP A 19 -2.46 -9.74 5.93
N TRP A 20 -3.10 -10.18 4.85
CA TRP A 20 -2.59 -10.00 3.50
C TRP A 20 -2.26 -8.54 3.17
N ASP A 21 -3.09 -7.60 3.60
CA ASP A 21 -2.90 -6.20 3.24
C ASP A 21 -1.65 -5.60 3.91
N HIS A 22 -1.32 -6.00 5.14
CA HIS A 22 -0.07 -5.64 5.80
C HIS A 22 1.14 -6.26 5.10
N ILE A 23 1.09 -7.56 4.78
CA ILE A 23 2.15 -8.23 4.04
C ILE A 23 2.38 -7.55 2.70
N ALA A 24 1.32 -7.30 1.93
CA ALA A 24 1.41 -6.69 0.61
C ALA A 24 1.91 -5.23 0.67
N ALA A 25 1.40 -4.42 1.60
CA ALA A 25 1.81 -3.02 1.75
C ALA A 25 3.28 -2.91 2.21
N ILE A 26 3.68 -3.68 3.22
CA ILE A 26 5.05 -3.64 3.75
C ILE A 26 6.03 -4.22 2.73
N SER A 27 5.65 -5.29 2.01
CA SER A 27 6.49 -5.86 0.94
C SER A 27 6.68 -4.89 -0.22
N ASP A 28 5.63 -4.17 -0.63
CA ASP A 28 5.72 -3.16 -1.69
C ASP A 28 6.64 -2.00 -1.26
N ILE A 29 6.51 -1.52 -0.02
CA ILE A 29 7.44 -0.52 0.55
C ILE A 29 8.88 -1.05 0.58
N ALA A 30 9.07 -2.30 1.01
CA ALA A 30 10.38 -2.92 1.15
C ALA A 30 11.10 -3.16 -0.20
N THR A 31 10.33 -3.38 -1.26
CA THR A 31 10.85 -3.67 -2.61
C THR A 31 10.95 -2.43 -3.50
N SER A 32 10.23 -1.34 -3.18
CA SER A 32 10.26 -0.08 -3.94
C SER A 32 11.42 0.85 -3.59
N GLU A 33 12.03 0.72 -2.42
CA GLU A 33 13.13 1.57 -1.97
C GLU A 33 14.47 0.81 -1.99
N LYS A 34 15.49 1.38 -2.63
CA LYS A 34 16.81 0.74 -2.79
C LYS A 34 17.59 0.69 -1.48
N ASN A 35 17.38 1.68 -0.61
CA ASN A 35 18.05 1.75 0.67
C ASN A 35 17.26 1.00 1.74
N GLN A 36 17.80 -0.13 2.22
CA GLN A 36 17.17 -0.98 3.24
C GLN A 36 16.81 -0.24 4.54
N ARG A 37 17.64 0.71 4.99
CA ARG A 37 17.33 1.51 6.20
C ARG A 37 16.12 2.40 5.97
N LYS A 38 16.02 3.00 4.79
CA LYS A 38 14.90 3.86 4.42
C LYS A 38 13.63 3.03 4.20
N ALA A 39 13.73 1.88 3.55
CA ALA A 39 12.64 0.92 3.39
C ALA A 39 12.06 0.47 4.74
N PHE A 40 12.92 0.13 5.70
CA PHE A 40 12.50 -0.21 7.06
C PHE A 40 11.85 0.98 7.78
N SER A 41 12.40 2.19 7.64
CA SER A 41 11.81 3.40 8.22
C SER A 41 10.42 3.69 7.65
N LEU A 42 10.21 3.49 6.35
CA LEU A 42 8.91 3.66 5.70
C LEU A 42 7.89 2.61 6.15
N ALA A 43 8.28 1.34 6.22
CA ALA A 43 7.43 0.26 6.73
C ALA A 43 7.02 0.50 8.18
N THR A 44 7.96 1.00 9.00
CA THR A 44 7.69 1.39 10.39
C THR A 44 6.72 2.57 10.45
N ALA A 45 6.94 3.62 9.64
CA ALA A 45 6.05 4.78 9.58
C ALA A 45 4.62 4.40 9.18
N TYR A 46 4.45 3.45 8.25
CA TYR A 46 3.18 2.84 7.91
C TYR A 46 2.53 2.12 9.10
N ALA A 47 3.26 1.24 9.78
CA ALA A 47 2.76 0.47 10.92
C ALA A 47 2.28 1.39 12.07
N PHE A 48 3.05 2.44 12.38
CA PHE A 48 2.66 3.44 13.38
C PHE A 48 1.45 4.27 12.95
N GLY A 49 1.34 4.61 11.66
CA GLY A 49 0.17 5.32 11.13
C GLY A 49 -1.11 4.50 11.30
N HIS A 50 -1.05 3.22 10.98
CA HIS A 50 -2.15 2.28 11.20
C HIS A 50 -2.47 2.13 12.69
N ALA A 51 -1.47 1.81 13.52
CA ALA A 51 -1.66 1.65 14.96
C ALA A 51 -2.26 2.90 15.64
N ALA A 52 -1.88 4.10 15.22
CA ALA A 52 -2.44 5.34 15.75
C ALA A 52 -3.95 5.46 15.50
N VAL A 53 -4.43 5.05 14.33
CA VAL A 53 -5.87 5.04 14.01
C VAL A 53 -6.59 3.99 14.85
N VAL A 54 -6.05 2.76 14.95
CA VAL A 54 -6.66 1.72 15.77
C VAL A 54 -6.78 2.17 17.22
N VAL A 55 -5.71 2.75 17.79
CA VAL A 55 -5.74 3.29 19.15
C VAL A 55 -6.80 4.38 19.29
N GLY A 56 -6.85 5.34 18.35
CA GLY A 56 -7.83 6.43 18.38
C GLY A 56 -9.28 5.94 18.30
N LEU A 57 -9.58 5.07 17.33
CA LEU A 57 -10.91 4.49 17.15
C LEU A 57 -11.28 3.57 18.32
N GLY A 58 -10.37 2.69 18.72
CA GLY A 58 -10.55 1.76 19.83
C GLY A 58 -10.85 2.50 21.14
N ILE A 59 -10.06 3.53 21.50
CA ILE A 59 -10.36 4.38 22.66
C ILE A 59 -11.74 5.02 22.51
N GLY A 60 -12.04 5.60 21.33
CA GLY A 60 -13.34 6.23 21.07
C GLY A 60 -14.52 5.28 21.33
N ILE A 61 -14.43 4.06 20.82
CA ILE A 61 -15.45 3.01 20.98
C ILE A 61 -15.58 2.56 22.43
N ILE A 62 -14.46 2.26 23.09
CA ILE A 62 -14.43 1.82 24.50
C ILE A 62 -15.05 2.90 25.41
N LEU A 63 -14.82 4.18 25.11
CA LEU A 63 -15.37 5.28 25.90
C LEU A 63 -16.86 5.50 25.62
N ALA A 64 -17.28 5.38 24.36
CA ALA A 64 -18.65 5.61 23.91
C ALA A 64 -19.64 4.48 24.25
N ASP A 65 -19.14 3.29 24.60
CA ASP A 65 -19.95 2.14 25.04
C ASP A 65 -21.02 1.73 23.99
N PHE A 66 -20.62 1.77 22.71
CA PHE A 66 -21.49 1.38 21.61
C PHE A 66 -21.76 -0.13 21.61
N THR A 67 -23.00 -0.51 21.32
CA THR A 67 -23.40 -1.88 21.02
C THR A 67 -23.50 -2.05 19.51
N ILE A 68 -22.96 -3.15 18.97
CA ILE A 68 -23.08 -3.48 17.55
C ILE A 68 -24.37 -4.29 17.35
N PRO A 69 -25.32 -3.84 16.51
CA PRO A 69 -26.49 -4.64 16.16
C PRO A 69 -26.10 -5.88 15.33
N ASP A 70 -26.79 -7.00 15.52
CA ASP A 70 -26.53 -8.27 14.80
C ASP A 70 -26.54 -8.13 13.26
N SER A 71 -27.34 -7.19 12.74
CA SER A 71 -27.39 -6.86 11.31
C SER A 71 -26.08 -6.27 10.78
N VAL A 72 -25.40 -5.46 11.60
CA VAL A 72 -24.09 -4.89 11.25
C VAL A 72 -23.04 -5.98 11.28
N ASP A 73 -23.06 -6.86 12.29
CA ASP A 73 -22.13 -7.98 12.43
C ASP A 73 -22.23 -8.95 11.23
N THR A 74 -23.45 -9.35 10.86
CA THR A 74 -23.69 -10.23 9.71
C THR A 74 -23.26 -9.58 8.38
N THR A 75 -23.60 -8.30 8.18
CA THR A 75 -23.22 -7.56 6.96
C THR A 75 -21.70 -7.46 6.86
N MET A 76 -21.04 -7.19 7.97
CA MET A 76 -19.61 -7.05 8.09
C MET A 76 -18.88 -8.36 7.76
N MET A 77 -19.35 -9.49 8.29
CA MET A 77 -18.85 -10.83 7.97
C MET A 77 -18.85 -11.09 6.46
N TYR A 78 -19.95 -10.77 5.76
CA TYR A 78 -20.03 -10.91 4.31
C TYR A 78 -19.11 -9.95 3.55
N LEU A 79 -18.96 -8.71 4.02
CA LEU A 79 -18.04 -7.75 3.41
C LEU A 79 -16.58 -8.22 3.54
N ILE A 80 -16.20 -8.79 4.69
CA ILE A 80 -14.86 -9.34 4.93
C ILE A 80 -14.62 -10.57 4.06
N GLY A 81 -15.51 -11.57 4.11
CA GLY A 81 -15.41 -12.79 3.32
C GLY A 81 -15.40 -12.50 1.81
N GLY A 82 -16.31 -11.65 1.34
CA GLY A 82 -16.39 -11.23 -0.05
C GLY A 82 -15.12 -10.49 -0.51
N SER A 83 -14.59 -9.57 0.29
CA SER A 83 -13.36 -8.85 -0.04
C SER A 83 -12.12 -9.78 -0.09
N LEU A 84 -12.05 -10.80 0.78
CA LEU A 84 -11.02 -11.85 0.75
C LEU A 84 -11.10 -12.73 -0.50
N ILE A 85 -12.31 -13.10 -0.92
CA ILE A 85 -12.53 -13.87 -2.16
C ILE A 85 -12.10 -13.04 -3.37
N VAL A 86 -12.60 -11.81 -3.51
CA VAL A 86 -12.28 -10.93 -4.65
C VAL A 86 -10.79 -10.71 -4.75
N LEU A 87 -10.12 -10.42 -3.63
CA LEU A 87 -8.68 -10.26 -3.59
C LEU A 87 -7.95 -11.56 -3.93
N GLY A 88 -8.31 -12.69 -3.33
CA GLY A 88 -7.67 -13.98 -3.58
C GLY A 88 -7.72 -14.35 -5.06
N VAL A 89 -8.88 -14.20 -5.70
CA VAL A 89 -9.06 -14.38 -7.15
C VAL A 89 -8.19 -13.39 -7.93
N TRP A 90 -8.23 -12.10 -7.57
CA TRP A 90 -7.44 -11.07 -8.25
C TRP A 90 -5.94 -11.39 -8.21
N VAL A 91 -5.42 -11.79 -7.05
CA VAL A 91 -4.01 -12.15 -6.86
C VAL A 91 -3.66 -13.37 -7.72
N LEU A 92 -4.46 -14.43 -7.68
CA LEU A 92 -4.23 -15.63 -8.50
C LEU A 92 -4.24 -15.30 -9.99
N VAL A 93 -5.22 -14.52 -10.47
CA VAL A 93 -5.28 -14.06 -11.86
C VAL A 93 -4.07 -13.21 -12.20
N SER A 94 -3.69 -12.27 -11.35
CA SER A 94 -2.55 -11.38 -11.61
C SER A 94 -1.21 -12.12 -11.66
N VAL A 95 -1.00 -13.17 -10.85
CA VAL A 95 0.19 -14.02 -10.89
C VAL A 95 0.27 -14.83 -12.19
N VAL A 96 -0.88 -15.22 -12.76
CA VAL A 96 -0.97 -15.94 -14.04
C VAL A 96 -0.79 -14.99 -15.22
N VAL A 97 -1.44 -13.82 -15.20
CA VAL A 97 -1.50 -12.88 -16.33
C VAL A 97 -0.24 -12.00 -16.43
N GLN A 98 0.32 -11.52 -15.32
CA GLN A 98 1.42 -10.55 -15.32
C GLN A 98 2.81 -11.20 -15.39
N GLY A 99 2.91 -12.52 -15.21
CA GLY A 99 4.17 -13.26 -15.37
C GLY A 99 5.31 -12.70 -14.50
N GLU A 100 6.38 -12.25 -15.14
CA GLU A 100 7.60 -11.74 -14.50
C GLU A 100 7.47 -10.31 -13.92
N ASN A 101 6.47 -9.54 -14.35
CA ASN A 101 6.24 -8.17 -13.89
C ASN A 101 5.28 -8.08 -12.69
N PHE A 102 4.96 -9.22 -12.08
CA PHE A 102 4.03 -9.28 -10.96
C PHE A 102 4.58 -8.54 -9.73
N ARG A 103 3.73 -7.71 -9.13
CA ARG A 103 3.99 -7.04 -7.84
C ARG A 103 2.79 -7.24 -6.92
N LEU A 104 3.07 -7.64 -5.68
CA LEU A 104 2.09 -7.66 -4.60
C LEU A 104 1.60 -6.24 -4.36
N ARG A 105 0.28 -6.04 -4.43
CA ARG A 105 -0.36 -4.76 -4.11
C ARG A 105 -1.41 -5.00 -3.03
N SER A 106 -1.49 -4.09 -2.05
CA SER A 106 -2.58 -4.13 -1.08
C SER A 106 -3.89 -3.66 -1.73
N ARG A 107 -5.04 -4.08 -1.17
CA ARG A 107 -6.38 -3.66 -1.62
C ARG A 107 -6.51 -2.15 -1.65
N TRP A 108 -5.99 -1.49 -0.62
CA TRP A 108 -6.03 -0.05 -0.50
C TRP A 108 -5.23 0.66 -1.61
N MET A 109 -4.12 0.07 -2.06
CA MET A 109 -3.37 0.62 -3.18
C MET A 109 -4.13 0.50 -4.50
N ILE A 110 -4.89 -0.57 -4.70
CA ILE A 110 -5.76 -0.73 -5.87
C ILE A 110 -6.92 0.27 -5.84
N ILE A 111 -7.58 0.42 -4.69
CA ILE A 111 -8.67 1.39 -4.50
C ILE A 111 -8.15 2.81 -4.68
N ARG A 112 -7.01 3.15 -4.07
CA ARG A 112 -6.34 4.43 -4.24
C ARG A 112 -5.99 4.67 -5.71
N ASP A 113 -5.26 3.76 -6.35
CA ASP A 113 -4.84 3.94 -7.74
C ASP A 113 -6.06 4.04 -8.67
N GLY A 114 -7.14 3.29 -8.41
CA GLY A 114 -8.41 3.38 -9.13
C GLY A 114 -9.13 4.73 -8.90
N ALA A 115 -9.25 5.16 -7.65
CA ALA A 115 -9.88 6.43 -7.26
C ALA A 115 -9.10 7.62 -7.82
N PHE A 116 -7.77 7.62 -7.72
CA PHE A 116 -6.91 8.67 -8.28
C PHE A 116 -6.89 8.65 -9.81
N ARG A 117 -6.96 7.50 -10.48
CA ARG A 117 -7.14 7.42 -11.95
C ARG A 117 -8.51 7.94 -12.38
N GLY A 118 -9.56 7.62 -11.66
CA GLY A 118 -10.91 8.15 -11.88
C GLY A 118 -10.94 9.67 -11.68
N LEU A 119 -10.36 10.15 -10.58
CA LEU A 119 -10.28 11.57 -10.26
C LEU A 119 -9.38 12.33 -11.25
N GLN A 120 -8.24 11.76 -11.67
CA GLN A 120 -7.41 12.32 -12.73
C GLN A 120 -8.15 12.35 -14.05
N ARG A 121 -8.96 11.34 -14.39
CA ARG A 121 -9.77 11.36 -15.62
C ARG A 121 -10.84 12.46 -15.63
N VAL A 122 -11.40 12.78 -14.46
CA VAL A 122 -12.30 13.94 -14.31
C VAL A 122 -11.51 15.26 -14.30
N ARG A 123 -10.32 15.30 -13.71
CA ARG A 123 -9.49 16.51 -13.59
C ARG A 123 -8.76 16.86 -14.89
N THR A 124 -8.34 15.89 -15.70
CA THR A 124 -7.83 16.08 -17.06
C THR A 124 -8.93 16.44 -18.05
N SER A 125 -10.19 16.09 -17.74
CA SER A 125 -11.34 16.58 -18.49
C SER A 125 -11.68 18.06 -18.21
N SER A 126 -11.13 18.66 -17.14
CA SER A 126 -11.47 20.04 -16.73
C SER A 126 -10.30 21.04 -16.73
N LYS A 127 -9.05 20.60 -16.96
CA LYS A 127 -7.92 21.53 -17.15
C LYS A 127 -7.26 21.25 -18.49
N GLY A 128 -7.62 22.08 -19.47
CA GLY A 128 -7.16 21.99 -20.83
C GLY A 128 -5.64 22.00 -20.98
N ARG A 129 -5.19 21.14 -21.89
CA ARG A 129 -4.08 21.32 -22.82
C ARG A 129 -2.66 21.31 -22.22
N THR A 130 -2.08 20.12 -22.17
CA THR A 130 -0.63 19.96 -22.38
C THR A 130 -0.44 19.53 -23.84
N ILE A 131 -0.03 20.47 -24.69
CA ILE A 131 0.45 20.15 -26.04
C ILE A 131 1.82 19.52 -25.87
N SER A 132 1.99 18.25 -26.27
CA SER A 132 3.32 17.73 -26.56
C SER A 132 3.79 18.40 -27.85
N ILE A 133 4.71 19.34 -27.75
CA ILE A 133 5.33 19.89 -28.95
C ILE A 133 6.63 19.15 -29.18
N GLU A 134 6.58 18.18 -30.07
CA GLU A 134 7.75 17.66 -30.77
C GLU A 134 8.27 18.82 -31.62
N HIS A 135 9.48 19.31 -31.34
CA HIS A 135 10.10 20.30 -32.20
C HIS A 135 11.48 19.81 -32.65
N GLU A 136 11.73 19.93 -33.95
CA GLU A 136 13.05 19.81 -34.55
C GLU A 136 13.72 21.18 -34.61
N HIS A 137 14.98 21.27 -34.19
CA HIS A 137 15.81 22.46 -34.34
C HIS A 137 17.19 22.07 -34.86
N ALA A 138 17.77 22.88 -35.75
CA ALA A 138 19.14 22.72 -36.22
C ALA A 138 20.07 23.60 -35.37
N HIS A 139 21.15 23.02 -34.83
CA HIS A 139 22.21 23.76 -34.14
C HIS A 139 23.56 23.48 -34.81
N LEU A 140 24.45 24.48 -34.82
CA LEU A 140 25.83 24.37 -35.30
C LEU A 140 26.76 24.14 -34.10
N HIS A 141 27.55 23.07 -34.14
CA HIS A 141 28.60 22.81 -33.16
C HIS A 141 29.93 23.41 -33.62
N GLN A 142 30.42 24.43 -32.93
CA GLN A 142 31.84 24.78 -32.94
C GLN A 142 32.46 24.16 -31.68
N GLN A 143 33.54 23.38 -31.85
CA GLN A 143 34.20 22.54 -30.85
C GLN A 143 33.97 22.93 -29.36
N ASN A 144 33.21 22.06 -28.68
CA ASN A 144 33.24 21.79 -27.25
C ASN A 144 32.65 22.79 -26.23
N MET A 145 31.70 23.66 -26.60
CA MET A 145 30.75 24.26 -25.64
C MET A 145 29.34 24.42 -26.22
N GLU A 146 28.30 24.06 -25.45
CA GLU A 146 26.91 24.37 -25.73
C GLU A 146 26.68 25.89 -25.53
N VAL A 147 26.50 26.62 -26.63
CA VAL A 147 26.15 28.03 -26.61
C VAL A 147 24.63 28.15 -26.66
N HIS A 148 24.02 28.58 -25.57
CA HIS A 148 22.62 29.02 -25.58
C HIS A 148 22.54 30.36 -26.32
N ASP A 149 21.89 30.37 -27.49
CA ASP A 149 21.70 31.59 -28.27
C ASP A 149 20.77 32.56 -27.55
N HIS A 150 21.29 33.76 -27.29
CA HIS A 150 20.51 34.93 -26.95
C HIS A 150 20.85 36.01 -27.99
N THR A 151 19.80 36.46 -28.66
CA THR A 151 19.82 37.36 -29.81
C THR A 151 20.58 38.65 -29.53
N HIS A 152 21.68 38.86 -30.25
CA HIS A 152 22.20 40.19 -30.51
C HIS A 152 22.27 40.43 -32.01
N GLU A 153 21.35 41.27 -32.47
CA GLU A 153 21.34 41.90 -33.79
C GLU A 153 22.62 42.73 -33.95
N ASN A 154 23.47 42.36 -34.93
CA ASN A 154 24.32 43.30 -35.65
C ASN A 154 24.89 42.66 -36.93
N ASN A 155 24.63 43.34 -38.04
CA ASN A 155 25.09 43.04 -39.40
C ASN A 155 26.63 42.99 -39.50
N LEU A 156 27.18 41.91 -40.06
CA LEU A 156 28.41 41.86 -40.89
C LEU A 156 28.51 40.46 -41.55
N PRO A 157 28.85 40.34 -42.84
CA PRO A 157 28.89 39.05 -43.53
C PRO A 157 30.25 38.37 -43.31
N LEU A 158 30.27 37.27 -42.55
CA LEU A 158 31.37 36.31 -42.53
C LEU A 158 30.94 35.06 -43.30
N GLU A 159 31.69 34.74 -44.37
CA GLU A 159 31.63 33.49 -45.12
C GLU A 159 31.90 32.31 -44.17
N ILE A 160 30.88 31.51 -43.88
CA ILE A 160 31.02 30.25 -43.14
C ILE A 160 30.57 29.12 -44.06
N ASP A 161 31.48 28.16 -44.25
CA ASP A 161 31.34 26.93 -45.00
C ASP A 161 30.11 26.12 -44.54
N VAL A 162 29.11 26.02 -45.41
CA VAL A 162 27.80 25.44 -45.13
C VAL A 162 27.84 23.96 -45.51
N ASN A 163 28.35 23.08 -44.65
CA ASN A 163 28.16 21.65 -44.91
C ASN A 163 28.20 20.70 -43.70
N SER A 164 27.40 20.98 -42.67
CA SER A 164 26.99 19.91 -41.74
C SER A 164 25.73 20.31 -40.96
N SER A 165 24.57 20.26 -41.62
CA SER A 165 23.28 20.24 -40.95
C SER A 165 22.85 18.79 -40.76
N HIS A 166 22.93 18.27 -39.53
CA HIS A 166 22.35 16.97 -39.19
C HIS A 166 21.14 17.16 -38.29
N GLN A 167 20.08 16.41 -38.58
CA GLN A 167 18.78 16.50 -37.92
C GLN A 167 18.70 15.38 -36.89
N HIS A 168 18.53 15.73 -35.62
CA HIS A 168 18.47 14.77 -34.53
C HIS A 168 17.11 14.82 -33.84
N SER A 169 16.47 13.65 -33.71
CA SER A 169 15.27 13.45 -32.88
C SER A 169 15.71 13.16 -31.46
N HIS A 170 15.59 14.12 -30.55
CA HIS A 170 15.86 13.90 -29.13
C HIS A 170 14.59 13.45 -28.40
N ARG A 171 14.64 12.26 -27.78
CA ARG A 171 13.64 11.83 -26.81
C ARG A 171 14.05 12.35 -25.44
N HIS A 172 13.40 13.41 -24.97
CA HIS A 172 13.48 13.80 -23.57
C HIS A 172 12.66 12.82 -22.73
N GLU A 173 13.32 11.82 -22.16
CA GLU A 173 12.73 11.05 -21.07
C GLU A 173 12.82 11.93 -19.82
N ILE A 174 11.71 12.56 -19.45
CA ILE A 174 11.61 13.35 -18.22
C ILE A 174 11.89 12.38 -17.07
N HIS A 175 13.09 12.46 -16.53
CA HIS A 175 13.45 11.84 -15.27
C HIS A 175 12.69 12.61 -14.19
N ILE A 176 11.42 12.25 -13.97
CA ILE A 176 10.72 12.63 -12.75
C ILE A 176 11.54 11.98 -11.66
N GLU A 177 12.28 12.78 -10.90
CA GLU A 177 12.91 12.39 -9.66
C GLU A 177 11.89 11.55 -8.92
N SER A 178 12.10 10.22 -8.90
CA SER A 178 11.11 9.29 -8.39
C SER A 178 10.93 9.67 -6.95
N SER A 179 9.85 10.38 -6.62
CA SER A 179 9.65 11.01 -5.32
C SER A 179 9.79 9.93 -4.27
N ALA A 180 10.98 9.85 -3.69
CA ALA A 180 11.38 8.71 -2.92
C ALA A 180 10.47 8.73 -1.70
N MET A 181 9.59 7.71 -1.59
CA MET A 181 8.39 7.78 -0.77
C MET A 181 8.73 8.36 0.60
N GLU A 182 8.06 9.45 0.98
CA GLU A 182 8.38 10.16 2.22
C GLU A 182 7.72 9.45 3.40
N ASN A 183 8.33 9.51 4.59
CA ASN A 183 7.78 8.93 5.82
C ASN A 183 6.37 9.45 6.14
N SER A 184 6.08 10.72 5.80
CA SER A 184 4.74 11.33 5.92
C SER A 184 3.71 10.63 5.03
N THR A 185 4.10 10.28 3.80
CA THR A 185 3.25 9.56 2.85
C THR A 185 3.01 8.12 3.31
N ALA A 186 4.06 7.40 3.74
CA ALA A 186 3.94 6.05 4.27
C ALA A 186 3.01 5.99 5.50
N ARG A 187 3.17 6.94 6.42
CA ARG A 187 2.28 7.09 7.59
C ARG A 187 0.85 7.41 7.17
N GLY A 188 0.67 8.28 6.19
CA GLY A 188 -0.66 8.59 5.62
C GLY A 188 -1.34 7.36 5.00
N VAL A 189 -0.59 6.51 4.29
CA VAL A 189 -1.09 5.23 3.79
C VAL A 189 -1.49 4.31 4.94
N GLY A 190 -0.69 4.23 6.00
CA GLY A 190 -1.02 3.47 7.21
C GLY A 190 -2.29 3.97 7.90
N ILE A 191 -2.45 5.28 8.03
CA ILE A 191 -3.66 5.92 8.58
C ILE A 191 -4.88 5.53 7.74
N LEU A 192 -4.81 5.74 6.43
CA LEU A 192 -5.92 5.41 5.53
C LEU A 192 -6.27 3.92 5.58
N HIS A 193 -5.27 3.06 5.68
CA HIS A 193 -5.45 1.63 5.82
C HIS A 193 -6.18 1.27 7.13
N GLY A 194 -5.79 1.88 8.26
CA GLY A 194 -6.45 1.68 9.57
C GLY A 194 -7.90 2.20 9.65
N ILE A 195 -8.31 3.10 8.73
CA ILE A 195 -9.71 3.58 8.61
C ILE A 195 -10.56 2.67 7.70
N GLY A 196 -9.93 1.77 6.94
CA GLY A 196 -10.56 1.00 5.86
C GLY A 196 -11.47 -0.15 6.31
N LEU A 197 -11.62 -1.14 5.42
CA LEU A 197 -12.46 -2.35 5.60
C LEU A 197 -12.08 -3.24 6.79
N GLU A 198 -10.96 -2.96 7.45
CA GLU A 198 -10.47 -3.63 8.66
C GLU A 198 -11.01 -3.01 9.95
N THR A 199 -11.45 -1.75 9.92
CA THR A 199 -12.02 -1.09 11.09
C THR A 199 -13.19 -1.89 11.68
N PRO A 200 -14.17 -2.37 10.89
CA PRO A 200 -15.35 -3.00 11.46
C PRO A 200 -15.04 -4.25 12.33
N THR A 201 -14.11 -5.12 11.92
CA THR A 201 -13.67 -6.27 12.74
C THR A 201 -13.01 -5.85 14.03
N GLN A 202 -12.20 -4.78 13.99
CA GLN A 202 -11.57 -4.20 15.18
C GLN A 202 -12.62 -3.65 16.14
N ILE A 203 -13.68 -2.98 15.64
CA ILE A 203 -14.78 -2.48 16.47
C ILE A 203 -15.44 -3.64 17.22
N ALA A 204 -15.76 -4.75 16.54
CA ALA A 204 -16.43 -5.89 17.17
C ALA A 204 -15.63 -6.46 18.34
N ILE A 205 -14.32 -6.68 18.17
CA ILE A 205 -13.45 -7.17 19.24
C ILE A 205 -13.42 -6.19 20.42
N PHE A 206 -13.27 -4.88 20.17
CA PHE A 206 -13.18 -3.90 21.25
C PHE A 206 -14.52 -3.68 21.97
N VAL A 207 -15.64 -3.74 21.25
CA VAL A 207 -16.97 -3.68 21.86
C VAL A 207 -17.21 -4.92 22.72
N ALA A 208 -17.00 -6.12 22.19
CA ALA A 208 -17.22 -7.36 22.92
C ALA A 208 -16.35 -7.44 24.19
N THR A 209 -15.09 -7.03 24.08
CA THR A 209 -14.15 -7.07 25.20
C THR A 209 -14.43 -5.97 26.23
N THR A 210 -14.90 -4.80 25.82
CA THR A 210 -15.35 -3.74 26.74
C THR A 210 -16.58 -4.17 27.52
N GLN A 211 -17.55 -4.82 26.87
CA GLN A 211 -18.73 -5.36 27.55
C GLN A 211 -18.36 -6.48 28.53
N ALA A 212 -17.40 -7.34 28.18
CA ALA A 212 -16.99 -8.46 29.04
C ALA A 212 -16.09 -8.05 30.23
N SER A 213 -15.21 -7.05 30.05
CA SER A 213 -14.16 -6.71 31.03
C SER A 213 -14.22 -5.27 31.58
N GLY A 214 -15.20 -4.48 31.15
CA GLY A 214 -15.31 -3.05 31.45
C GLY A 214 -14.27 -2.20 30.71
N LYS A 215 -14.37 -0.86 30.84
CA LYS A 215 -13.53 0.10 30.09
C LYS A 215 -12.03 -0.08 30.32
N LEU A 216 -11.62 -0.29 31.57
CA LEU A 216 -10.21 -0.52 31.90
C LEU A 216 -9.70 -1.84 31.30
N GLY A 217 -10.54 -2.88 31.28
CA GLY A 217 -10.22 -4.14 30.63
C GLY A 217 -10.09 -3.99 29.11
N GLY A 218 -11.05 -3.29 28.48
CA GLY A 218 -11.01 -2.95 27.06
C GLY A 218 -9.73 -2.19 26.66
N LEU A 219 -9.28 -1.22 27.47
CA LEU A 219 -8.04 -0.49 27.22
C LEU A 219 -6.77 -1.36 27.33
N LEU A 220 -6.73 -2.28 28.28
CA LEU A 220 -5.60 -3.21 28.43
C LEU A 220 -5.56 -4.24 27.29
N ILE A 221 -6.73 -4.71 26.86
CA ILE A 221 -6.89 -5.58 25.69
C ILE A 221 -6.47 -4.87 24.41
N LEU A 222 -6.93 -3.63 24.19
CA LEU A 222 -6.49 -2.78 23.08
C LEU A 222 -4.97 -2.61 23.08
N SER A 223 -4.38 -2.36 24.25
CA SER A 223 -2.92 -2.21 24.37
C SER A 223 -2.18 -3.51 23.99
N ALA A 224 -2.63 -4.66 24.50
CA ALA A 224 -2.05 -5.95 24.17
C ALA A 224 -2.16 -6.27 22.67
N TRP A 225 -3.32 -5.99 22.07
CA TRP A 225 -3.57 -6.15 20.65
C TRP A 225 -2.64 -5.26 19.80
N VAL A 226 -2.49 -3.97 20.15
CA VAL A 226 -1.62 -3.04 19.42
C VAL A 226 -0.15 -3.45 19.51
N VAL A 227 0.30 -3.97 20.65
CA VAL A 227 1.66 -4.51 20.78
C VAL A 227 1.86 -5.71 19.85
N GLY A 228 0.89 -6.64 19.80
CA GLY A 228 0.92 -7.78 18.87
C GLY A 228 1.00 -7.34 17.41
N LEU A 229 0.17 -6.37 17.02
CA LEU A 229 0.15 -5.76 15.69
C LEU A 229 1.50 -5.15 15.31
N LEU A 230 2.10 -4.35 16.20
CA LEU A 230 3.38 -3.69 15.94
C LEU A 230 4.53 -4.70 15.82
N ILE A 231 4.50 -5.77 16.62
CA ILE A 231 5.47 -6.87 16.52
C ILE A 231 5.33 -7.57 15.17
N ALA A 232 4.12 -7.98 14.78
CA ALA A 232 3.89 -8.65 13.50
C ALA A 232 4.33 -7.79 12.31
N ASN A 233 3.94 -6.51 12.29
CA ASN A 233 4.35 -5.57 11.24
C ASN A 233 5.88 -5.37 11.20
N SER A 234 6.53 -5.33 12.36
CA SER A 234 8.00 -5.23 12.44
C SER A 234 8.68 -6.49 11.92
N SER A 235 8.15 -7.67 12.26
CA SER A 235 8.64 -8.95 11.74
C SER A 235 8.52 -9.03 10.23
N ILE A 236 7.38 -8.64 9.66
CA ILE A 236 7.15 -8.59 8.21
C ILE A 236 8.12 -7.59 7.56
N ALA A 237 8.32 -6.41 8.16
CA ALA A 237 9.25 -5.41 7.64
C ALA A 237 10.69 -5.93 7.62
N ILE A 238 11.15 -6.59 8.70
CA ILE A 238 12.48 -7.19 8.77
C ILE A 238 12.65 -8.25 7.67
N VAL A 239 11.70 -9.18 7.57
CA VAL A 239 11.74 -10.25 6.57
C VAL A 239 11.74 -9.65 5.16
N SER A 240 10.83 -8.74 4.87
CA SER A 240 10.66 -8.16 3.53
C SER A 240 11.89 -7.34 3.10
N VAL A 241 12.46 -6.54 4.02
CA VAL A 241 13.67 -5.74 3.73
C VAL A 241 14.91 -6.63 3.59
N SER A 242 15.00 -7.70 4.38
CA SER A 242 16.15 -8.63 4.33
C SER A 242 16.13 -9.51 3.08
N THR A 243 14.94 -9.87 2.60
CA THR A 243 14.76 -10.75 1.44
C THR A 243 14.55 -10.00 0.12
N SER A 244 14.37 -8.68 0.13
CA SER A 244 14.05 -7.89 -1.07
C SER A 244 15.03 -8.09 -2.22
N ASN A 245 16.33 -8.05 -1.95
CA ASN A 245 17.38 -8.27 -2.97
C ASN A 245 17.32 -9.69 -3.57
N TRP A 246 17.03 -10.69 -2.75
CA TRP A 246 16.96 -12.08 -3.18
C TRP A 246 15.69 -12.37 -3.97
N LEU A 247 14.55 -11.84 -3.52
CA LEU A 247 13.24 -11.96 -4.18
C LEU A 247 13.24 -11.28 -5.55
N GLN A 248 13.97 -10.17 -5.71
CA GLN A 248 14.14 -9.51 -7.02
C GLN A 248 14.93 -10.38 -8.02
N GLN A 249 15.79 -11.27 -7.55
CA GLN A 249 16.53 -12.21 -8.40
C GLN A 249 15.73 -13.50 -8.67
N HIS A 250 14.83 -13.88 -7.76
CA HIS A 250 14.06 -15.13 -7.82
C HIS A 250 12.56 -14.87 -8.00
N VAL A 251 12.20 -14.30 -9.15
CA VAL A 251 10.81 -13.91 -9.50
C VAL A 251 9.81 -15.06 -9.35
N ASN A 252 10.23 -16.30 -9.62
CA ASN A 252 9.36 -17.48 -9.49
C ASN A 252 9.03 -17.79 -8.01
N VAL A 253 9.97 -17.59 -7.09
CA VAL A 253 9.71 -17.81 -5.67
C VAL A 253 8.72 -16.77 -5.15
N TYR A 254 8.93 -15.50 -5.52
CA TYR A 254 7.99 -14.43 -5.20
C TYR A 254 6.58 -14.73 -5.69
N ARG A 255 6.44 -15.26 -6.91
CA ARG A 255 5.16 -15.69 -7.48
C ARG A 255 4.52 -16.86 -6.73
N TYR A 256 5.28 -17.88 -6.34
CA TYR A 256 4.75 -19.00 -5.57
C TYR A 256 4.28 -18.58 -4.18
N ILE A 257 5.03 -17.71 -3.50
CA ILE A 257 4.61 -17.12 -2.22
C ILE A 257 3.31 -16.34 -2.41
N ALA A 258 3.25 -15.47 -3.42
CA ALA A 258 2.06 -14.68 -3.73
C ALA A 258 0.83 -15.54 -4.06
N ALA A 259 1.02 -16.60 -4.86
CA ALA A 259 -0.05 -17.54 -5.21
C ALA A 259 -0.52 -18.34 -3.99
N GLY A 260 0.40 -18.81 -3.15
CA GLY A 260 0.08 -19.53 -1.92
C GLY A 260 -0.77 -18.68 -0.96
N ILE A 261 -0.39 -17.42 -0.78
CA ILE A 261 -1.16 -16.52 0.10
C ILE A 261 -2.49 -16.09 -0.56
N GLY A 262 -2.52 -15.87 -1.89
CA GLY A 262 -3.76 -15.62 -2.61
C GLY A 262 -4.77 -16.78 -2.50
N LEU A 263 -4.27 -18.02 -2.56
CA LEU A 263 -5.07 -19.23 -2.33
C LEU A 263 -5.57 -19.32 -0.89
N LEU A 264 -4.70 -19.05 0.10
CA LEU A 264 -5.09 -19.01 1.51
C LEU A 264 -6.18 -17.97 1.75
N SER A 265 -6.04 -16.76 1.21
CA SER A 265 -7.05 -15.70 1.29
C SER A 265 -8.38 -16.13 0.67
N LEU A 266 -8.34 -16.84 -0.46
CA LEU A 266 -9.55 -17.36 -1.10
C LEU A 266 -10.24 -18.40 -0.22
N ILE A 267 -9.48 -19.34 0.34
CA ILE A 267 -10.00 -20.39 1.24
C ILE A 267 -10.63 -19.75 2.48
N VAL A 268 -9.92 -18.85 3.16
CA VAL A 268 -10.43 -18.16 4.35
C VAL A 268 -11.67 -17.33 4.02
N GLY A 269 -11.67 -16.61 2.89
CA GLY A 269 -12.84 -15.83 2.47
C GLY A 269 -14.07 -16.71 2.20
N ILE A 270 -13.88 -17.86 1.55
CA ILE A 270 -14.95 -18.85 1.32
C ILE A 270 -15.45 -19.40 2.66
N LEU A 271 -14.55 -19.77 3.58
CA LEU A 271 -14.93 -20.28 4.90
C LEU A 271 -15.78 -19.25 5.63
N VAL A 272 -15.33 -18.00 5.75
CA VAL A 272 -16.09 -16.90 6.41
C VAL A 272 -17.47 -16.70 5.77
N CYS A 273 -17.60 -16.85 4.44
CA CYS A 273 -18.90 -16.74 3.77
C CYS A 273 -19.82 -17.95 3.98
N ILE A 274 -19.28 -19.15 4.21
CA ILE A 274 -20.03 -20.41 4.42
C ILE A 274 -20.40 -20.60 5.89
N GLU A 275 -19.63 -20.03 6.82
CA GLU A 275 -19.69 -20.30 8.27
C GLU A 275 -20.93 -19.74 8.99
N GLN A 276 -22.03 -19.47 8.28
CA GLN A 276 -23.33 -19.20 8.89
C GLN A 276 -23.86 -20.38 9.72
N ASP A 277 -23.44 -21.61 9.40
CA ASP A 277 -24.04 -22.82 9.97
C ASP A 277 -22.99 -23.69 10.71
N SER A 278 -22.55 -23.25 11.89
CA SER A 278 -22.22 -24.15 13.03
C SER A 278 -21.07 -25.18 12.92
N LEU A 279 -19.93 -24.88 12.27
CA LEU A 279 -18.81 -25.85 12.18
C LEU A 279 -17.45 -25.46 12.75
N LEU A 280 -17.22 -24.21 13.19
CA LEU A 280 -16.13 -23.89 14.11
C LEU A 280 -16.65 -23.03 15.26
N PRO A 281 -16.11 -23.18 16.49
CA PRO A 281 -16.47 -22.30 17.59
C PRO A 281 -16.19 -20.86 17.18
N VAL A 282 -17.27 -20.05 17.16
CA VAL A 282 -17.22 -18.61 16.98
C VAL A 282 -16.28 -18.04 18.05
N PHE A 283 -15.24 -17.34 17.60
CA PHE A 283 -14.32 -16.56 18.42
C PHE A 283 -14.43 -15.09 18.04
#